data_AF-A0A849TJI0-F1
#
_entry.id   AF-A0A849TJI0-F1
#
_cell.length_a   1.000
_cell.length_b   1.000
_cell.length_c   1.000
_cell.angle_alpha   90.00
_cell.angle_beta   90.00
_cell.angle_gamma   90.00
#
_symmetry.space_group_name_H-M   'P 1'
#
loop_
_entity.id
_entity.type
_entity.pdbx_description
1 polymer ?
#
loop_
_entity_poly.entity_id
_entity_poly.type
_entity_poly.pdbx_seq_one_letter_code
_entity_poly.pdbx_strand_id
1 'polypeptide(L)'
;MYNRKHLFLFYITAIGSTFSSAHAGSEDQARKLYSSLTGVNPTAAEVNIVAAKIASGNALQAARDIVDSQNGMDSKGSFYNVTVKNFATPWTNVDYTKMYPLTDLTATVIGWVRDEKQFNKILYSDTVYVASGISMAGNKVTTSLVNSLPLLYSSNTTSCESIPVCTFCKEPAVKRGRILFIDPQNPNSTSKLCRFTGLTSAEFTAGVSSNHYYIPASDSKLSTGLIKSTNAMYEEMENLNLNLSSPRILTEKSQAVRLHQDEKAISGIMTTRAWGQANYTAGTNRRAFQSTMKHIFCKEMMEVNDTNTPDFRVRRDVDRSPGGTSATFKALCVGCHAVMDPHVGALAYYSFPNGAIQYNQGVVVAKMNHNALFPKGFITQDDSWLNLSNQGQNATFGWGPQSEGNGLTSLATMYSETKEFHKCMAKTVFKTVCHREAHSDSDKNLVKLLALNYEEDNFNMKKLFMNTSVACMGK
;
A
#
# COMPACT_ATOMS: atom_id res chain seq x y z
N MET A 1 -17.86 82.33 -44.57
CA MET A 1 -17.54 82.07 -43.15
C MET A 1 -18.51 81.03 -42.63
N TYR A 2 -18.14 79.75 -42.65
CA TYR A 2 -19.00 78.66 -42.16
C TYR A 2 -18.10 77.53 -41.64
N ASN A 3 -18.13 77.27 -40.34
CA ASN A 3 -17.48 76.14 -39.66
C ASN A 3 -18.02 76.12 -38.23
N ARG A 4 -18.32 75.00 -37.56
CA ARG A 4 -18.37 73.58 -37.92
C ARG A 4 -19.08 72.93 -36.72
N LYS A 5 -20.09 72.09 -36.95
CA LYS A 5 -20.70 71.24 -35.90
C LYS A 5 -19.75 70.07 -35.64
N HIS A 6 -19.30 69.88 -34.40
CA HIS A 6 -18.49 68.72 -34.01
C HIS A 6 -19.39 67.54 -33.64
N LEU A 7 -19.34 66.51 -34.47
CA LEU A 7 -19.90 65.17 -34.25
C LEU A 7 -18.82 64.33 -33.56
N PHE A 8 -19.05 63.88 -32.33
CA PHE A 8 -18.15 62.96 -31.62
C PHE A 8 -18.43 61.52 -32.06
N LEU A 9 -17.49 60.92 -32.79
CA LEU A 9 -17.43 59.50 -33.11
C LEU A 9 -16.81 58.74 -31.92
N PHE A 10 -17.55 57.81 -31.30
CA PHE A 10 -16.98 56.85 -30.36
C PHE A 10 -16.26 55.74 -31.13
N TYR A 11 -14.93 55.70 -31.04
CA TYR A 11 -14.14 54.53 -31.43
C TYR A 11 -14.26 53.45 -30.35
N ILE A 12 -14.87 52.31 -30.69
CA ILE A 12 -14.78 51.09 -29.89
C ILE A 12 -13.43 50.43 -30.24
N THR A 13 -12.44 50.60 -29.38
CA THR A 13 -11.21 49.80 -29.40
C THR A 13 -11.51 48.43 -28.80
N ALA A 14 -11.59 47.40 -29.66
CA ALA A 14 -11.59 46.01 -29.22
C ALA A 14 -10.21 45.66 -28.64
N ILE A 15 -10.09 45.65 -27.32
CA ILE A 15 -8.92 45.12 -26.62
C ILE A 15 -9.01 43.60 -26.67
N GLY A 16 -8.31 43.00 -27.63
CA GLY A 16 -8.06 41.56 -27.67
C GLY A 16 -7.24 41.15 -26.45
N SER A 17 -7.93 40.74 -25.38
CA SER A 17 -7.31 40.19 -24.19
C SER A 17 -6.89 38.75 -24.50
N THR A 18 -5.66 38.57 -24.95
CA THR A 18 -5.02 37.25 -24.97
C THR A 18 -4.74 36.85 -23.52
N PHE A 19 -5.63 36.05 -22.93
CA PHE A 19 -5.34 35.36 -21.68
C PHE A 19 -4.23 34.34 -21.94
N SER A 20 -2.97 34.78 -21.86
CA SER A 20 -1.84 33.86 -21.72
C SER A 20 -1.92 33.28 -20.31
N SER A 21 -2.38 32.04 -20.18
CA SER A 21 -2.17 31.29 -18.95
C SER A 21 -0.67 31.24 -18.70
N ALA A 22 -0.19 31.91 -17.66
CA ALA A 22 1.21 31.86 -17.27
C ALA A 22 1.56 30.41 -16.90
N HIS A 23 2.09 29.65 -17.86
CA HIS A 23 2.66 28.34 -17.58
C HIS A 23 3.94 28.57 -16.79
N ALA A 24 4.05 27.90 -15.64
CA ALA A 24 5.29 27.84 -14.90
C ALA A 24 6.43 27.42 -15.83
N GLY A 25 7.59 28.06 -15.72
CA GLY A 25 8.77 27.70 -16.52
C GLY A 25 9.18 26.26 -16.25
N SER A 26 9.97 25.66 -17.16
CA SER A 26 10.39 24.26 -17.05
C SER A 26 11.12 23.95 -15.74
N GLU A 27 11.82 24.91 -15.14
CA GLU A 27 12.46 24.77 -13.83
C GLU A 27 11.45 24.66 -12.68
N ASP A 28 10.41 25.48 -12.67
CA ASP A 28 9.36 25.43 -11.64
C ASP A 28 8.56 24.13 -11.76
N GLN A 29 8.24 23.73 -13.00
CA GLN A 29 7.61 22.43 -13.27
C GLN A 29 8.50 21.27 -12.82
N ALA A 30 9.82 21.36 -13.04
CA ALA A 30 10.77 20.36 -12.58
C ALA A 30 10.80 20.23 -11.05
N ARG A 31 10.86 21.36 -10.33
CA ARG A 31 10.81 21.37 -8.86
C ARG A 31 9.52 20.74 -8.35
N LYS A 32 8.38 21.09 -8.94
CA LYS A 32 7.07 20.56 -8.56
C LYS A 32 6.92 19.08 -8.88
N LEU A 33 7.38 18.63 -10.04
CA LEU A 33 7.38 17.21 -10.41
C LEU A 33 8.21 16.38 -9.42
N TYR A 34 9.40 16.85 -9.07
CA TYR A 34 10.28 16.15 -8.13
C TYR A 34 9.67 16.10 -6.73
N SER A 35 9.25 17.23 -6.18
CA SER A 35 8.74 17.30 -4.80
C SER A 35 7.40 16.59 -4.64
N SER A 36 6.52 16.59 -5.64
CA SER A 36 5.25 15.85 -5.59
C SER A 36 5.44 14.34 -5.55
N LEU A 37 6.48 13.81 -6.21
CA LEU A 37 6.79 12.38 -6.21
C LEU A 37 7.58 11.95 -4.98
N THR A 38 8.44 12.80 -4.43
CA THR A 38 9.41 12.39 -3.39
C THR A 38 9.10 12.95 -2.01
N GLY A 39 8.32 14.03 -1.91
CA GLY A 39 8.13 14.79 -0.68
C GLY A 39 9.37 15.59 -0.24
N VAL A 40 10.44 15.65 -1.05
CA VAL A 40 11.67 16.40 -0.74
C VAL A 40 12.02 17.38 -1.85
N ASN A 41 12.83 18.39 -1.53
CA ASN A 41 13.27 19.38 -2.51
C ASN A 41 14.45 18.85 -3.34
N PRO A 42 14.42 19.00 -4.68
CA PRO A 42 15.55 18.62 -5.53
C PRO A 42 16.74 19.56 -5.38
N THR A 43 17.93 19.03 -5.65
CA THR A 43 19.14 19.83 -5.86
C THR A 43 19.08 20.61 -7.17
N ALA A 44 19.94 21.64 -7.33
CA ALA A 44 20.01 22.39 -8.58
C ALA A 44 20.37 21.52 -9.80
N ALA A 45 21.25 20.52 -9.61
CA ALA A 45 21.62 19.58 -10.67
C ALA A 45 20.43 18.72 -11.12
N GLU A 46 19.64 18.21 -10.17
CA GLU A 46 18.44 17.43 -10.48
C GLU A 46 17.37 18.28 -11.19
N VAL A 47 17.17 19.52 -10.76
CA VAL A 47 16.26 20.46 -11.43
C VAL A 47 16.66 20.66 -12.89
N ASN A 48 17.95 20.89 -13.18
CA ASN A 48 18.42 21.09 -14.54
C ASN A 48 18.16 19.87 -15.43
N ILE A 49 18.39 18.66 -14.92
CA ILE A 49 18.13 17.40 -15.66
C ILE A 49 16.63 17.26 -15.95
N VAL A 50 15.78 17.46 -14.94
CA VAL A 50 14.33 17.30 -15.08
C VAL A 50 13.75 18.38 -15.99
N ALA A 51 14.18 19.64 -15.83
CA ALA A 51 13.73 20.77 -16.65
C ALA A 51 14.08 20.57 -18.13
N ALA A 52 15.27 20.05 -18.43
CA ALA A 52 15.66 19.72 -19.81
C ALA A 52 14.76 18.65 -20.43
N LYS A 53 14.42 17.59 -19.68
CA LYS A 53 13.50 16.54 -20.15
C LYS A 53 12.08 17.08 -20.35
N ILE A 54 11.60 17.95 -19.46
CA ILE A 54 10.29 18.59 -19.61
C ILE A 54 10.27 19.46 -20.87
N ALA A 55 11.30 20.28 -21.09
CA ALA A 55 11.41 21.13 -22.28
C ALA A 55 11.47 20.33 -23.59
N SER A 56 11.98 19.09 -23.55
CA SER A 56 12.02 18.18 -24.70
C SER A 56 10.77 17.29 -24.84
N GLY A 57 9.69 17.54 -24.09
CA GLY A 57 8.46 16.74 -24.13
C GLY A 57 8.53 15.37 -23.43
N ASN A 58 9.58 15.10 -22.66
CA ASN A 58 9.85 13.81 -22.00
C ASN A 58 9.52 13.82 -20.50
N ALA A 59 8.48 14.54 -20.08
CA ALA A 59 8.11 14.70 -18.67
C ALA A 59 7.83 13.37 -17.94
N LEU A 60 7.21 12.40 -18.62
CA LEU A 60 6.95 11.08 -18.04
C LEU A 60 8.24 10.29 -17.80
N GLN A 61 9.22 10.41 -18.70
CA GLN A 61 10.54 9.80 -18.48
C GLN A 61 11.26 10.48 -17.31
N ALA A 62 11.13 11.80 -17.16
CA ALA A 62 11.67 12.51 -16.01
C ALA A 62 11.05 12.01 -14.70
N ALA A 63 9.72 11.82 -14.67
CA ALA A 63 9.02 11.23 -13.52
C ALA A 63 9.52 9.82 -13.19
N ARG A 64 9.73 8.98 -14.21
CA ARG A 64 10.32 7.64 -14.03
C ARG A 64 11.72 7.70 -13.44
N ASP A 65 12.57 8.60 -13.92
CA ASP A 65 13.93 8.72 -13.42
C ASP A 65 13.98 9.14 -11.95
N ILE A 66 13.06 9.99 -11.52
CA ILE A 66 12.90 10.39 -10.12
C ILE A 66 12.46 9.18 -9.27
N VAL A 67 11.42 8.46 -9.71
CA VAL A 67 10.86 7.30 -8.99
C VAL A 67 11.87 6.16 -8.85
N ASP A 68 12.57 5.83 -9.94
CA ASP A 68 13.52 4.72 -9.99
C ASP A 68 14.94 5.14 -9.54
N SER A 69 15.14 6.42 -9.19
CA SER A 69 16.44 7.00 -8.77
C SER A 69 17.58 6.71 -9.74
N GLN A 70 17.36 7.03 -11.02
CA GLN A 70 18.26 6.71 -12.12
C GLN A 70 18.59 7.95 -12.97
N ASN A 71 19.49 7.80 -13.95
CA ASN A 71 19.80 8.85 -14.93
C ASN A 71 20.20 10.20 -14.31
N GLY A 72 21.01 10.15 -13.24
CA GLY A 72 21.49 11.33 -12.52
C GLY A 72 20.56 11.84 -11.42
N MET A 73 19.49 11.11 -11.09
CA MET A 73 18.65 11.36 -9.91
C MET A 73 19.19 10.61 -8.68
N ASP A 74 19.25 11.27 -7.52
CA ASP A 74 19.49 10.62 -6.23
C ASP A 74 18.29 10.87 -5.31
N SER A 75 17.15 10.27 -5.65
CA SER A 75 15.92 10.41 -4.86
C SER A 75 15.95 9.59 -3.57
N LYS A 76 16.99 8.77 -3.35
CA LYS A 76 17.19 7.91 -2.16
C LYS A 76 16.00 7.02 -1.83
N GLY A 77 15.20 6.66 -2.84
CA GLY A 77 13.98 5.87 -2.67
C GLY A 77 12.82 6.64 -2.02
N SER A 78 12.88 7.97 -1.94
CA SER A 78 11.88 8.80 -1.24
C SER A 78 10.46 8.61 -1.77
N PHE A 79 10.29 8.32 -3.08
CA PHE A 79 8.99 7.94 -3.63
C PHE A 79 8.37 6.76 -2.86
N TYR A 80 9.13 5.72 -2.56
CA TYR A 80 8.63 4.54 -1.84
C TYR A 80 8.60 4.76 -0.32
N ASN A 81 9.67 5.32 0.25
CA ASN A 81 9.82 5.52 1.69
C ASN A 81 8.88 6.59 2.26
N VAL A 82 8.47 7.57 1.44
CA VAL A 82 7.62 8.69 1.86
C VAL A 82 6.27 8.62 1.16
N THR A 83 6.24 8.75 -0.16
CA THR A 83 4.99 8.97 -0.91
C THR A 83 4.08 7.74 -0.90
N VAL A 84 4.59 6.59 -1.33
CA VAL A 84 3.81 5.32 -1.37
C VAL A 84 3.52 4.82 0.05
N LYS A 85 4.48 4.98 0.98
CA LYS A 85 4.25 4.70 2.41
C LYS A 85 3.04 5.49 2.91
N ASN A 86 3.07 6.82 2.81
CA ASN A 86 2.00 7.70 3.29
C ASN A 86 0.65 7.49 2.58
N PHE A 87 0.67 7.03 1.34
CA PHE A 87 -0.52 6.63 0.60
C PHE A 87 -1.23 5.43 1.25
N ALA A 88 -0.47 4.41 1.66
CA ALA A 88 -1.01 3.17 2.20
C ALA A 88 -1.20 3.18 3.73
N THR A 89 -0.41 3.95 4.46
CA THR A 89 -0.41 3.96 5.93
C THR A 89 -1.80 4.14 6.57
N PRO A 90 -2.70 5.01 6.07
CA PRO A 90 -4.04 5.13 6.63
C PRO A 90 -4.84 3.84 6.68
N TRP A 91 -4.53 2.85 5.83
CA TRP A 91 -5.24 1.55 5.76
C TRP A 91 -4.86 0.60 6.91
N THR A 92 -3.84 0.97 7.70
CA THR A 92 -3.15 0.08 8.65
C THR A 92 -3.46 0.37 10.10
N ASN A 93 -4.14 1.48 10.39
CA ASN A 93 -4.35 1.95 11.75
C ASN A 93 -5.76 2.50 11.94
N VAL A 94 -6.18 2.51 13.20
CA VAL A 94 -7.55 2.83 13.60
C VAL A 94 -7.89 4.32 13.50
N ASP A 95 -6.86 5.17 13.48
CA ASP A 95 -6.97 6.63 13.42
C ASP A 95 -6.94 7.16 11.99
N TYR A 96 -6.74 6.26 11.01
CA TYR A 96 -6.59 6.58 9.59
C TYR A 96 -5.51 7.64 9.32
N THR A 97 -4.48 7.70 10.17
CA THR A 97 -3.38 8.67 10.08
C THR A 97 -2.28 8.16 9.16
N LYS A 98 -1.52 9.10 8.60
CA LYS A 98 -0.26 8.83 7.88
C LYS A 98 0.93 8.72 8.84
N MET A 99 0.78 9.22 10.07
CA MET A 99 1.80 9.18 11.14
C MET A 99 1.76 7.83 11.85
N TYR A 100 2.03 6.76 11.11
CA TYR A 100 2.12 5.41 11.65
C TYR A 100 3.35 4.72 11.06
N PRO A 101 4.04 3.85 11.84
CA PRO A 101 5.21 3.14 11.35
C PRO A 101 4.90 2.23 10.14
N LEU A 102 5.96 1.83 9.44
CA LEU A 102 5.91 0.82 8.40
C LEU A 102 5.35 -0.48 8.98
N THR A 103 4.47 -1.11 8.21
CA THR A 103 3.82 -2.37 8.56
C THR A 103 3.98 -3.37 7.42
N ASP A 104 3.64 -4.63 7.67
CA ASP A 104 3.50 -5.65 6.63
C ASP A 104 2.55 -5.24 5.50
N LEU A 105 1.45 -4.56 5.82
CA LEU A 105 0.52 -4.02 4.83
C LEU A 105 1.17 -2.93 3.98
N THR A 106 1.72 -1.89 4.61
CA THR A 106 2.36 -0.78 3.90
C THR A 106 3.55 -1.25 3.07
N ALA A 107 4.36 -2.15 3.60
CA ALA A 107 5.46 -2.77 2.87
C ALA A 107 4.96 -3.56 1.65
N THR A 108 3.84 -4.28 1.79
CA THR A 108 3.22 -5.01 0.68
C THR A 108 2.75 -4.06 -0.42
N VAL A 109 2.11 -2.93 -0.07
CA VAL A 109 1.75 -1.89 -1.04
C VAL A 109 2.99 -1.32 -1.72
N ILE A 110 4.04 -0.97 -0.97
CA ILE A 110 5.30 -0.45 -1.51
C ILE A 110 5.91 -1.42 -2.54
N GLY A 111 6.01 -2.70 -2.17
CA GLY A 111 6.52 -3.74 -3.07
C GLY A 111 5.67 -3.89 -4.33
N TRP A 112 4.34 -3.90 -4.19
CA TRP A 112 3.40 -3.98 -5.31
C TRP A 112 3.59 -2.85 -6.33
N VAL A 113 3.75 -1.62 -5.83
CA VAL A 113 4.00 -0.44 -6.67
C VAL A 113 5.37 -0.53 -7.32
N ARG A 114 6.42 -0.90 -6.56
CA ARG A 114 7.79 -1.00 -7.07
C ARG A 114 7.91 -2.02 -8.19
N ASP A 115 7.31 -3.19 -7.99
CA ASP A 115 7.40 -4.33 -8.90
C ASP A 115 6.32 -4.29 -9.99
N GLU A 116 5.61 -3.15 -10.11
CA GLU A 116 4.68 -2.83 -11.20
C GLU A 116 3.58 -3.90 -11.40
N LYS A 117 3.17 -4.55 -10.31
CA LYS A 117 2.16 -5.61 -10.33
C LYS A 117 0.75 -5.01 -10.52
N GLN A 118 -0.17 -5.80 -11.07
CA GLN A 118 -1.58 -5.44 -11.22
C GLN A 118 -2.18 -5.11 -9.85
N PHE A 119 -2.36 -3.83 -9.55
CA PHE A 119 -2.61 -3.38 -8.19
C PHE A 119 -4.00 -3.76 -7.69
N ASN A 120 -4.96 -3.99 -8.57
CA ASN A 120 -6.28 -4.46 -8.15
C ASN A 120 -6.25 -5.83 -7.44
N LYS A 121 -5.28 -6.69 -7.79
CA LYS A 121 -5.10 -8.01 -7.17
C LYS A 121 -4.60 -7.99 -5.72
N ILE A 122 -4.17 -6.82 -5.23
CA ILE A 122 -3.62 -6.64 -3.88
C ILE A 122 -4.62 -7.03 -2.77
N LEU A 123 -5.92 -7.06 -3.08
CA LEU A 123 -6.98 -7.38 -2.12
C LEU A 123 -7.12 -8.89 -1.85
N TYR A 124 -6.63 -9.76 -2.73
CA TYR A 124 -6.91 -11.21 -2.66
C TYR A 124 -5.70 -12.12 -2.92
N SER A 125 -4.58 -11.59 -3.40
CA SER A 125 -3.38 -12.38 -3.71
C SER A 125 -2.69 -13.01 -2.49
N ASP A 126 -2.04 -14.16 -2.67
CA ASP A 126 -1.10 -14.72 -1.68
C ASP A 126 0.29 -14.07 -1.77
N THR A 127 0.39 -12.82 -1.32
CA THR A 127 1.63 -12.06 -1.43
C THR A 127 1.79 -11.09 -0.27
N VAL A 128 2.97 -11.11 0.33
CA VAL A 128 3.43 -10.13 1.32
C VAL A 128 4.87 -9.74 0.99
N TYR A 129 5.24 -8.49 1.30
CA TYR A 129 6.62 -8.04 1.18
C TYR A 129 7.30 -7.98 2.54
N VAL A 130 8.51 -8.53 2.61
CA VAL A 130 9.27 -8.70 3.86
C VAL A 130 10.72 -8.28 3.65
N ALA A 131 11.44 -8.04 4.75
CA ALA A 131 12.88 -7.80 4.69
C ALA A 131 13.60 -8.93 3.92
N SER A 132 14.44 -8.57 2.96
CA SER A 132 15.31 -9.51 2.22
C SER A 132 16.56 -9.83 3.04
N GLY A 133 16.33 -10.34 4.25
CA GLY A 133 17.35 -10.67 5.23
C GLY A 133 17.50 -12.18 5.43
N ILE A 134 18.64 -12.57 5.97
CA ILE A 134 18.95 -13.94 6.36
C ILE A 134 18.69 -14.07 7.87
N SER A 135 17.88 -15.05 8.27
CA SER A 135 17.71 -15.39 9.69
C SER A 135 19.05 -15.82 10.27
N MET A 136 19.44 -15.22 11.39
CA MET A 136 20.66 -15.60 12.11
C MET A 136 20.39 -16.80 13.04
N ALA A 137 19.19 -16.94 13.59
CA ALA A 137 18.77 -18.15 14.31
C ALA A 137 18.66 -19.34 13.35
N GLY A 138 19.41 -20.42 13.65
CA GLY A 138 19.19 -21.75 13.06
C GLY A 138 20.35 -22.36 12.28
N ASN A 139 21.43 -21.62 12.00
CA ASN A 139 22.61 -22.22 11.34
C ASN A 139 23.52 -22.94 12.36
N LYS A 140 23.01 -24.02 12.98
CA LYS A 140 23.90 -25.10 13.40
C LYS A 140 24.44 -25.71 12.11
N VAL A 141 25.73 -25.53 11.86
CA VAL A 141 26.47 -26.27 10.83
C VAL A 141 26.29 -27.75 11.12
N THR A 142 25.34 -28.40 10.45
CA THR A 142 25.34 -29.86 10.33
C THR A 142 26.00 -30.14 9.00
N THR A 143 27.18 -30.75 9.04
CA THR A 143 28.04 -31.09 7.89
C THR A 143 27.45 -32.23 7.06
N SER A 144 26.13 -32.31 6.92
CA SER A 144 25.48 -33.45 6.28
C SER A 144 24.17 -33.04 5.62
N LEU A 145 24.27 -32.96 4.29
CA LEU A 145 23.21 -33.17 3.29
C LEU A 145 22.23 -32.00 3.01
N VAL A 146 22.16 -31.73 1.70
CA VAL A 146 21.05 -31.19 0.88
C VAL A 146 20.87 -29.66 0.78
N ASN A 147 21.04 -29.18 -0.45
CA ASN A 147 20.42 -28.07 -1.18
C ASN A 147 19.84 -26.86 -0.40
N SER A 148 20.27 -25.67 -0.88
CA SER A 148 19.52 -24.40 -0.98
C SER A 148 19.28 -23.51 0.25
N LEU A 149 19.99 -23.67 1.38
CA LEU A 149 19.99 -22.65 2.45
C LEU A 149 21.30 -21.83 2.48
N PRO A 150 21.22 -20.49 2.71
CA PRO A 150 22.40 -19.65 2.89
C PRO A 150 23.13 -20.03 4.19
N LEU A 151 24.27 -20.70 4.06
CA LEU A 151 25.16 -21.06 5.17
C LEU A 151 25.90 -19.82 5.68
N LEU A 152 25.62 -19.40 6.91
CA LEU A 152 26.36 -18.35 7.61
C LEU A 152 27.61 -18.97 8.28
N TYR A 153 28.80 -18.62 7.81
CA TYR A 153 30.06 -18.98 8.47
C TYR A 153 30.65 -17.78 9.22
N SER A 154 30.93 -17.95 10.50
CA SER A 154 31.90 -17.12 11.24
C SER A 154 33.26 -17.74 11.05
N SER A 155 34.21 -16.96 10.53
CA SER A 155 35.61 -17.37 10.47
C SER A 155 36.50 -16.34 11.13
N ASN A 156 37.43 -16.81 11.95
CA ASN A 156 38.55 -16.01 12.45
C ASN A 156 39.66 -15.86 11.40
N THR A 157 39.54 -16.52 10.24
CA THR A 157 40.52 -16.44 9.15
C THR A 157 40.38 -15.14 8.36
N THR A 158 41.51 -14.51 8.08
CA THR A 158 41.64 -13.29 7.29
C THR A 158 41.39 -13.50 5.79
N SER A 159 41.17 -14.73 5.33
CA SER A 159 40.99 -15.07 3.92
C SER A 159 39.58 -15.62 3.65
N CYS A 160 38.76 -14.81 3.01
CA CYS A 160 37.81 -15.35 2.04
C CYS A 160 38.70 -15.74 0.85
N GLU A 161 38.93 -17.03 0.61
CA GLU A 161 39.82 -17.47 -0.46
C GLU A 161 39.39 -16.80 -1.79
N SER A 162 40.30 -15.97 -2.32
CA SER A 162 40.21 -15.25 -3.60
C SER A 162 38.93 -14.42 -3.85
N ILE A 163 38.89 -13.18 -3.33
CA ILE A 163 38.13 -12.07 -3.96
C ILE A 163 39.12 -10.93 -4.18
N PRO A 164 39.10 -10.23 -5.34
CA PRO A 164 39.92 -9.04 -5.55
C PRO A 164 39.59 -8.02 -4.46
N VAL A 165 40.59 -7.68 -3.67
CA VAL A 165 40.55 -6.73 -2.57
C VAL A 165 39.80 -5.47 -3.03
N CYS A 166 38.85 -5.00 -2.22
CA CYS A 166 38.17 -3.73 -2.45
C CYS A 166 39.21 -2.61 -2.41
N THR A 167 39.57 -2.06 -3.58
CA THR A 167 40.72 -1.16 -3.76
C THR A 167 40.57 0.21 -3.09
N PHE A 168 39.45 0.47 -2.41
CA PHE A 168 39.13 1.76 -1.78
C PHE A 168 38.75 1.68 -0.29
N CYS A 169 38.87 0.53 0.38
CA CYS A 169 38.64 0.46 1.82
C CYS A 169 39.92 0.84 2.59
N LYS A 170 40.04 2.11 3.00
CA LYS A 170 40.94 2.46 4.13
C LYS A 170 40.38 1.82 5.40
N GLU A 171 40.99 0.73 5.86
CA GLU A 171 40.55 0.00 7.06
C GLU A 171 40.80 0.79 8.35
N PRO A 172 39.85 0.81 9.31
CA PRO A 172 40.15 0.90 10.73
C PRO A 172 40.38 -0.51 11.30
N ALA A 173 41.46 -0.68 12.05
CA ALA A 173 42.08 -1.94 12.46
C ALA A 173 41.27 -2.90 13.37
N VAL A 174 39.97 -2.68 13.64
CA VAL A 174 39.19 -3.61 14.48
C VAL A 174 37.71 -3.65 14.06
N LYS A 175 37.37 -4.41 13.01
CA LYS A 175 36.00 -4.91 12.79
C LYS A 175 36.06 -6.41 12.45
N ARG A 176 35.54 -7.26 13.35
CA ARG A 176 35.59 -8.73 13.23
C ARG A 176 34.18 -9.30 12.98
N GLY A 177 33.84 -9.45 11.70
CA GLY A 177 32.69 -10.19 11.22
C GLY A 177 32.65 -10.20 9.70
N ARG A 178 32.80 -11.37 9.06
CA ARG A 178 32.55 -11.56 7.62
C ARG A 178 31.43 -12.57 7.48
N ILE A 179 30.39 -12.22 6.73
CA ILE A 179 29.31 -13.15 6.39
C ILE A 179 29.54 -13.61 4.95
N LEU A 180 29.73 -14.91 4.80
CA LEU A 180 29.65 -15.59 3.52
C LEU A 180 28.19 -15.92 3.25
N PHE A 181 27.65 -15.52 2.11
CA PHE A 181 26.29 -15.86 1.71
C PHE A 181 26.23 -16.21 0.22
N ILE A 182 25.32 -17.11 -0.16
CA ILE A 182 24.96 -17.34 -1.56
C ILE A 182 24.10 -16.15 -1.99
N ASP A 183 24.35 -15.57 -3.16
CA ASP A 183 23.61 -14.41 -3.66
C ASP A 183 22.09 -14.65 -3.58
N PRO A 184 21.35 -13.94 -2.71
CA PRO A 184 19.92 -14.16 -2.53
C PRO A 184 19.10 -13.81 -3.77
N GLN A 185 19.67 -13.10 -4.74
CA GLN A 185 19.03 -12.80 -6.03
C GLN A 185 19.32 -13.84 -7.12
N ASN A 186 20.27 -14.75 -6.89
CA ASN A 186 20.54 -15.87 -7.78
C ASN A 186 20.75 -17.14 -6.94
N PRO A 187 19.67 -17.80 -6.50
CA PRO A 187 19.75 -19.01 -5.67
C PRO A 187 20.42 -20.20 -6.36
N ASN A 188 20.61 -20.12 -7.69
CA ASN A 188 21.36 -21.10 -8.49
C ASN A 188 22.84 -20.74 -8.64
N SER A 189 23.27 -19.58 -8.11
CA SER A 189 24.67 -19.16 -8.10
C SER A 189 25.45 -20.02 -7.13
N THR A 190 26.51 -20.67 -7.62
CA THR A 190 27.53 -21.28 -6.77
C THR A 190 28.52 -20.25 -6.23
N SER A 191 28.44 -18.99 -6.69
CA SER A 191 29.29 -17.89 -6.29
C SER A 191 28.94 -17.44 -4.87
N LYS A 192 29.80 -17.79 -3.92
CA LYS A 192 29.73 -17.33 -2.53
C LYS A 192 30.15 -15.85 -2.48
N LEU A 193 29.27 -14.97 -2.04
CA LEU A 193 29.57 -13.57 -1.76
C LEU A 193 30.08 -13.44 -0.32
N CYS A 194 31.32 -12.99 -0.16
CA CYS A 194 31.87 -12.61 1.14
C CYS A 194 31.72 -11.09 1.30
N ARG A 195 30.91 -10.65 2.27
CA ARG A 195 30.87 -9.24 2.70
C ARG A 195 31.49 -9.10 4.07
N PHE A 196 32.30 -8.05 4.23
CA PHE A 196 32.57 -7.51 5.55
C PHE A 196 31.26 -6.99 6.12
N THR A 197 30.97 -7.40 7.35
CA THR A 197 29.82 -6.90 8.10
C THR A 197 30.34 -6.05 9.24
N GLY A 198 29.61 -4.99 9.59
CA GLY A 198 29.91 -4.19 10.78
C GLY A 198 29.79 -4.96 12.11
N LEU A 199 29.27 -6.20 12.08
CA LEU A 199 29.01 -7.03 13.25
C LEU A 199 30.30 -7.40 13.99
N THR A 200 30.27 -7.26 15.31
CA THR A 200 31.25 -7.86 16.23
C THR A 200 31.02 -9.36 16.36
N SER A 201 32.05 -10.09 16.82
CA SER A 201 31.94 -11.52 17.10
C SER A 201 30.84 -11.82 18.13
N ALA A 202 30.65 -10.95 19.13
CA ALA A 202 29.58 -11.08 20.13
C ALA A 202 28.19 -10.90 19.50
N GLU A 203 28.01 -9.92 18.59
CA GLU A 203 26.74 -9.71 17.88
C GLU A 203 26.40 -10.86 16.93
N PHE A 204 27.41 -11.43 16.27
CA PHE A 204 27.23 -12.63 15.46
C PHE A 204 26.80 -13.82 16.32
N THR A 205 27.54 -14.13 17.39
CA THR A 205 27.22 -15.24 18.30
C THR A 205 25.83 -15.06 18.94
N ALA A 206 25.50 -13.84 19.40
CA ALA A 206 24.18 -13.52 19.92
C ALA A 206 23.09 -13.72 18.85
N GLY A 207 23.34 -13.26 17.61
CA GLY A 207 22.48 -13.43 16.44
C GLY A 207 22.16 -14.90 16.13
N VAL A 208 23.15 -15.79 16.23
CA VAL A 208 22.96 -17.23 15.99
C VAL A 208 22.02 -17.88 17.02
N SER A 209 21.96 -17.32 18.23
CA SER A 209 21.07 -17.75 19.31
C SER A 209 19.74 -16.98 19.40
N SER A 210 19.45 -16.06 18.48
CA SER A 210 18.29 -15.15 18.57
C SER A 210 17.59 -14.94 17.22
N ASN A 211 16.34 -14.49 17.24
CA ASN A 211 15.49 -14.30 16.05
C ASN A 211 15.86 -13.04 15.23
N HIS A 212 17.16 -12.73 15.15
CA HIS A 212 17.70 -11.59 14.40
C HIS A 212 17.77 -11.90 12.91
N TYR A 213 17.53 -10.88 12.08
CA TYR A 213 17.69 -10.93 10.63
C TYR A 213 18.83 -10.00 10.22
N TYR A 214 19.73 -10.48 9.35
CA TYR A 214 20.76 -9.63 8.74
C TYR A 214 20.40 -9.34 7.29
N ILE A 215 20.38 -8.06 6.90
CA ILE A 215 20.15 -7.62 5.53
C ILE A 215 21.50 -7.31 4.88
N PRO A 216 22.02 -8.18 4.00
CA PRO A 216 23.35 -8.00 3.43
C PRO A 216 23.46 -6.72 2.61
N ALA A 217 22.39 -6.34 1.92
CA ALA A 217 22.37 -5.22 0.98
C ALA A 217 22.73 -3.88 1.63
N SER A 218 22.33 -3.66 2.88
CA SER A 218 22.53 -2.44 3.64
C SER A 218 23.45 -2.60 4.86
N ASP A 219 24.07 -3.78 5.06
CA ASP A 219 24.85 -4.12 6.27
C ASP A 219 24.06 -3.81 7.56
N SER A 220 22.77 -4.17 7.56
CA SER A 220 21.84 -3.83 8.64
C SER A 220 21.39 -5.06 9.40
N LYS A 221 21.28 -4.92 10.73
CA LYS A 221 20.72 -5.93 11.62
C LYS A 221 19.31 -5.52 12.00
N LEU A 222 18.38 -6.47 11.91
CA LEU A 222 17.04 -6.38 12.44
C LEU A 222 16.92 -7.27 13.67
N SER A 223 16.43 -6.67 14.75
CA SER A 223 16.27 -7.21 16.08
C SER A 223 15.09 -8.20 16.20
N THR A 224 14.20 -8.26 15.19
CA THR A 224 13.00 -9.11 15.21
C THR A 224 12.63 -9.64 13.82
N GLY A 225 11.97 -10.81 13.76
CA GLY A 225 11.75 -11.54 12.49
C GLY A 225 10.37 -12.18 12.26
N LEU A 226 9.37 -11.90 13.10
CA LEU A 226 8.04 -12.55 13.02
C LEU A 226 6.93 -11.53 12.73
N ILE A 227 6.42 -11.59 11.50
CA ILE A 227 5.30 -10.75 11.04
C ILE A 227 3.97 -11.19 11.66
N LYS A 228 3.86 -12.48 12.03
CA LYS A 228 2.62 -13.08 12.52
C LYS A 228 2.05 -12.34 13.74
N SER A 229 2.90 -11.98 14.70
CA SER A 229 2.47 -11.37 15.97
C SER A 229 2.95 -9.92 16.14
N THR A 230 3.92 -9.45 15.35
CA THR A 230 4.47 -8.09 15.47
C THR A 230 4.88 -7.50 14.12
N ASN A 231 4.85 -6.17 14.03
CA ASN A 231 5.42 -5.41 12.91
C ASN A 231 6.78 -4.79 13.23
N ALA A 232 7.39 -5.13 14.37
CA ALA A 232 8.66 -4.57 14.84
C ALA A 232 9.80 -4.61 13.80
N MET A 233 9.84 -5.66 12.97
CA MET A 233 10.82 -5.77 11.88
C MET A 233 10.69 -4.59 10.89
N TYR A 234 9.46 -4.22 10.54
CA TYR A 234 9.18 -3.12 9.62
C TYR A 234 9.45 -1.76 10.26
N GLU A 235 9.10 -1.60 11.53
CA GLU A 235 9.42 -0.41 12.31
C GLU A 235 10.93 -0.15 12.35
N GLU A 236 11.72 -1.21 12.54
CA GLU A 236 13.17 -1.12 12.55
C GLU A 236 13.76 -0.84 11.15
N MET A 237 13.20 -1.44 10.08
CA MET A 237 13.56 -1.08 8.70
C MET A 237 13.34 0.41 8.42
N GLU A 238 12.24 0.97 8.92
CA GLU A 238 11.97 2.40 8.82
C GLU A 238 12.95 3.24 9.64
N ASN A 239 13.19 2.87 10.90
CA ASN A 239 14.12 3.60 11.78
C ASN A 239 15.56 3.62 11.23
N LEU A 240 15.96 2.56 10.52
CA LEU A 240 17.24 2.47 9.83
C LEU A 240 17.27 3.20 8.47
N ASN A 241 16.16 3.82 8.06
CA ASN A 241 15.99 4.50 6.78
C ASN A 241 16.40 3.61 5.59
N LEU A 242 16.06 2.32 5.63
CA LEU A 242 16.42 1.41 4.55
C LEU A 242 15.72 1.82 3.25
N ASN A 243 16.44 1.79 2.14
CA ASN A 243 15.89 2.18 0.84
C ASN A 243 14.93 1.09 0.31
N LEU A 244 13.61 1.32 0.44
CA LEU A 244 12.57 0.36 0.05
C LEU A 244 12.38 0.24 -1.47
N SER A 245 13.00 1.14 -2.26
CA SER A 245 13.08 1.00 -3.72
C SER A 245 13.93 -0.19 -4.14
N SER A 246 14.75 -0.74 -3.25
CA SER A 246 15.64 -1.84 -3.57
C SER A 246 14.96 -3.20 -3.33
N PRO A 247 14.87 -4.07 -4.35
CA PRO A 247 14.46 -5.47 -4.16
C PRO A 247 15.44 -6.27 -3.29
N ARG A 248 16.64 -5.72 -3.03
CA ARG A 248 17.62 -6.28 -2.09
C ARG A 248 17.32 -5.96 -0.63
N ILE A 249 16.39 -5.03 -0.37
CA ILE A 249 15.93 -4.66 0.98
C ILE A 249 14.56 -5.27 1.27
N LEU A 250 13.64 -5.19 0.31
CA LEU A 250 12.26 -5.63 0.48
C LEU A 250 11.90 -6.61 -0.64
N THR A 251 11.51 -7.83 -0.31
CA THR A 251 11.29 -8.92 -1.28
C THR A 251 9.92 -9.57 -1.08
N GLU A 252 9.35 -10.04 -2.18
CA GLU A 252 8.09 -10.77 -2.23
C GLU A 252 8.23 -12.17 -1.60
N LYS A 253 7.21 -12.55 -0.83
CA LYS A 253 7.00 -13.91 -0.31
C LYS A 253 5.53 -14.26 -0.34
N SER A 254 5.24 -15.56 -0.33
CA SER A 254 3.89 -16.07 -0.04
C SER A 254 3.46 -15.65 1.36
N GLN A 255 2.24 -15.13 1.47
CA GLN A 255 1.62 -14.74 2.73
C GLN A 255 1.25 -15.98 3.55
N ALA A 256 0.76 -17.05 2.93
CA ALA A 256 0.50 -18.34 3.58
C ALA A 256 1.75 -18.86 4.31
N VAL A 257 2.90 -18.82 3.62
CA VAL A 257 4.18 -19.26 4.18
C VAL A 257 4.64 -18.34 5.32
N ARG A 258 4.55 -17.00 5.14
CA ARG A 258 5.10 -16.04 6.11
C ARG A 258 4.22 -15.81 7.33
N LEU A 259 2.90 -15.93 7.20
CA LEU A 259 1.95 -15.80 8.31
C LEU A 259 1.61 -17.14 8.96
N HIS A 260 2.07 -18.26 8.38
CA HIS A 260 1.71 -19.62 8.79
C HIS A 260 0.19 -19.77 8.90
N GLN A 261 -0.49 -19.42 7.81
CA GLN A 261 -1.94 -19.44 7.67
C GLN A 261 -2.35 -20.47 6.62
N ASP A 262 -3.56 -21.00 6.78
CA ASP A 262 -4.21 -21.81 5.75
C ASP A 262 -4.32 -20.99 4.45
N GLU A 263 -4.10 -21.60 3.29
CA GLU A 263 -4.24 -20.91 2.00
C GLU A 263 -5.64 -20.30 1.82
N LYS A 264 -6.68 -20.90 2.41
CA LYS A 264 -8.07 -20.38 2.42
C LYS A 264 -8.26 -19.18 3.34
N ALA A 265 -7.30 -18.92 4.24
CA ALA A 265 -7.29 -17.75 5.10
C ALA A 265 -6.70 -16.52 4.41
N ILE A 266 -6.14 -16.66 3.20
CA ILE A 266 -5.36 -15.64 2.53
C ILE A 266 -6.24 -14.78 1.61
N SER A 267 -6.13 -13.47 1.77
CA SER A 267 -6.79 -12.46 0.95
C SER A 267 -5.98 -11.16 0.97
N GLY A 268 -4.78 -11.19 0.38
CA GLY A 268 -3.94 -10.02 0.16
C GLY A 268 -3.77 -9.12 1.38
N ILE A 269 -3.86 -7.80 1.17
CA ILE A 269 -3.71 -6.82 2.26
C ILE A 269 -4.75 -7.00 3.37
N MET A 270 -5.93 -7.55 3.07
CA MET A 270 -6.99 -7.75 4.07
C MET A 270 -6.67 -8.85 5.10
N THR A 271 -5.60 -9.61 4.87
CA THR A 271 -5.16 -10.69 5.77
C THR A 271 -3.73 -10.48 6.27
N THR A 272 -3.21 -9.27 6.12
CA THR A 272 -2.01 -8.80 6.81
C THR A 272 -2.30 -8.56 8.29
N ARG A 273 -1.27 -8.66 9.13
CA ARG A 273 -1.36 -8.37 10.56
C ARG A 273 -1.84 -6.94 10.80
N ALA A 274 -1.29 -5.94 10.09
CA ALA A 274 -1.74 -4.55 10.23
C ALA A 274 -3.24 -4.37 9.93
N TRP A 275 -3.76 -4.99 8.85
CA TRP A 275 -5.18 -4.94 8.58
C TRP A 275 -5.99 -5.61 9.70
N GLY A 276 -5.57 -6.79 10.15
CA GLY A 276 -6.23 -7.50 11.24
C GLY A 276 -6.27 -6.71 12.55
N GLN A 277 -5.16 -6.03 12.89
CA GLN A 277 -5.09 -5.16 14.05
C GLN A 277 -6.06 -3.99 13.94
N ALA A 278 -6.15 -3.37 12.76
CA ALA A 278 -7.07 -2.25 12.54
C ALA A 278 -8.55 -2.68 12.51
N ASN A 279 -8.86 -3.91 12.04
CA ASN A 279 -10.22 -4.26 11.62
C ASN A 279 -10.88 -5.46 12.33
N TYR A 280 -10.10 -6.37 12.91
CA TYR A 280 -10.60 -7.67 13.42
C TYR A 280 -10.49 -7.82 14.95
N THR A 281 -9.96 -6.82 15.66
CA THR A 281 -9.72 -6.85 17.11
C THR A 281 -10.99 -6.93 17.95
N ALA A 282 -12.08 -6.28 17.53
CA ALA A 282 -13.32 -6.20 18.29
C ALA A 282 -14.57 -6.35 17.42
N GLY A 283 -15.74 -6.42 18.08
CA GLY A 283 -17.05 -6.51 17.44
C GLY A 283 -17.18 -7.69 16.47
N THR A 284 -18.14 -7.59 15.55
CA THR A 284 -18.50 -8.65 14.59
C THR A 284 -17.92 -8.39 13.19
N ASN A 285 -16.68 -7.91 13.12
CA ASN A 285 -15.93 -7.63 11.88
C ASN A 285 -16.53 -6.53 10.96
N ARG A 286 -17.51 -5.74 11.43
CA ARG A 286 -18.11 -4.62 10.66
C ARG A 286 -17.14 -3.51 10.29
N ARG A 287 -16.11 -3.31 11.11
CA ARG A 287 -15.07 -2.31 10.85
C ARG A 287 -14.30 -2.59 9.55
N ALA A 288 -14.06 -3.86 9.23
CA ALA A 288 -13.41 -4.22 7.97
C ALA A 288 -14.19 -3.72 6.75
N PHE A 289 -15.52 -3.81 6.77
CA PHE A 289 -16.36 -3.26 5.71
C PHE A 289 -16.26 -1.74 5.66
N GLN A 290 -16.37 -1.06 6.81
CA GLN A 290 -16.18 0.40 6.90
C GLN A 290 -14.82 0.83 6.31
N SER A 291 -13.73 0.18 6.71
CA SER A 291 -12.39 0.50 6.23
C SER A 291 -12.23 0.21 4.74
N THR A 292 -12.85 -0.85 4.22
CA THR A 292 -12.91 -1.09 2.78
C THR A 292 -13.68 0.04 2.06
N MET A 293 -14.87 0.43 2.53
CA MET A 293 -15.60 1.55 1.94
C MET A 293 -14.78 2.83 1.92
N LYS A 294 -14.13 3.16 3.04
CA LYS A 294 -13.34 4.37 3.19
C LYS A 294 -12.08 4.39 2.33
N HIS A 295 -11.31 3.30 2.35
CA HIS A 295 -9.96 3.28 1.77
C HIS A 295 -9.90 2.72 0.36
N ILE A 296 -10.75 1.74 0.05
CA ILE A 296 -10.78 1.07 -1.24
C ILE A 296 -11.78 1.75 -2.17
N PHE A 297 -12.91 2.24 -1.65
CA PHE A 297 -13.94 2.91 -2.45
C PHE A 297 -14.04 4.42 -2.25
N CYS A 298 -13.29 5.01 -1.31
CA CYS A 298 -13.33 6.45 -1.03
C CYS A 298 -14.74 6.93 -0.64
N LYS A 299 -15.48 6.08 0.09
CA LYS A 299 -16.84 6.34 0.57
C LYS A 299 -16.91 6.22 2.09
N GLU A 300 -17.45 7.25 2.73
CA GLU A 300 -17.83 7.15 4.13
C GLU A 300 -19.11 6.31 4.29
N MET A 301 -19.31 5.69 5.45
CA MET A 301 -20.47 4.80 5.67
C MET A 301 -21.82 5.48 5.43
N MET A 302 -21.91 6.79 5.68
CA MET A 302 -23.13 7.56 5.43
C MET A 302 -23.45 7.70 3.93
N GLU A 303 -22.44 7.67 3.06
CA GLU A 303 -22.64 7.67 1.60
C GLU A 303 -23.09 6.31 1.07
N VAL A 304 -22.86 5.25 1.83
CA VAL A 304 -23.20 3.86 1.48
C VAL A 304 -24.56 3.45 2.07
N ASN A 305 -25.12 4.24 2.99
CA ASN A 305 -26.38 3.96 3.68
C ASN A 305 -27.58 3.94 2.72
N ASP A 306 -28.18 2.77 2.49
CA ASP A 306 -29.36 2.62 1.63
C ASP A 306 -30.50 1.86 2.34
N THR A 307 -31.52 2.59 2.78
CA THR A 307 -32.70 2.03 3.48
C THR A 307 -33.63 1.22 2.59
N ASN A 308 -33.43 1.23 1.27
CA ASN A 308 -34.19 0.38 0.34
C ASN A 308 -33.59 -1.02 0.20
N THR A 309 -32.41 -1.26 0.76
CA THR A 309 -31.75 -2.57 0.73
C THR A 309 -32.51 -3.57 1.63
N PRO A 310 -32.82 -4.79 1.15
CA PRO A 310 -33.44 -5.83 1.98
C PRO A 310 -32.62 -6.14 3.24
N ASP A 311 -33.26 -6.19 4.41
CA ASP A 311 -32.58 -6.26 5.70
C ASP A 311 -32.56 -7.65 6.36
N PHE A 312 -32.88 -8.70 5.59
CA PHE A 312 -32.97 -10.08 6.08
C PHE A 312 -31.63 -10.67 6.54
N ARG A 313 -30.49 -10.10 6.09
CA ARG A 313 -29.14 -10.45 6.54
C ARG A 313 -28.65 -9.62 7.73
N VAL A 314 -29.43 -8.63 8.20
CA VAL A 314 -29.03 -7.85 9.37
C VAL A 314 -29.03 -8.75 10.59
N ARG A 315 -27.89 -8.80 11.28
CA ARG A 315 -27.65 -9.75 12.37
C ARG A 315 -28.46 -9.45 13.62
N ARG A 316 -28.57 -10.47 14.47
CA ARG A 316 -29.25 -10.45 15.77
C ARG A 316 -28.59 -9.58 16.84
N ASP A 317 -27.35 -9.15 16.64
CA ASP A 317 -26.60 -8.30 17.56
C ASP A 317 -26.90 -6.81 17.40
N VAL A 318 -27.83 -6.46 16.50
CA VAL A 318 -28.29 -5.09 16.24
C VAL A 318 -29.64 -4.87 16.92
N ASP A 319 -29.71 -3.85 17.78
CA ASP A 319 -30.96 -3.42 18.40
C ASP A 319 -31.96 -2.93 17.33
N ARG A 320 -33.19 -3.45 17.38
CA ARG A 320 -34.28 -3.09 16.47
C ARG A 320 -35.25 -2.08 17.05
N SER A 321 -35.00 -1.61 18.27
CA SER A 321 -35.75 -0.53 18.92
C SER A 321 -34.82 0.48 19.61
N PRO A 322 -33.78 1.02 18.92
CA PRO A 322 -32.87 1.98 19.52
C PRO A 322 -33.64 3.24 19.95
N GLY A 323 -33.53 3.61 21.23
CA GLY A 323 -34.33 4.68 21.82
C GLY A 323 -35.80 4.31 22.07
N GLY A 324 -36.13 3.01 22.10
CA GLY A 324 -37.46 2.49 22.44
C GLY A 324 -38.42 2.33 21.26
N THR A 325 -38.03 2.69 20.03
CA THR A 325 -38.91 2.57 18.86
C THR A 325 -38.23 1.92 17.66
N SER A 326 -38.96 1.08 16.93
CA SER A 326 -38.46 0.44 15.71
C SER A 326 -38.38 1.38 14.51
N ALA A 327 -39.11 2.49 14.56
CA ALA A 327 -39.04 3.56 13.57
C ALA A 327 -37.61 4.12 13.47
N THR A 328 -36.93 4.34 14.60
CA THR A 328 -35.53 4.79 14.62
C THR A 328 -34.61 3.83 13.87
N PHE A 329 -34.73 2.52 14.14
CA PHE A 329 -33.93 1.51 13.44
C PHE A 329 -34.18 1.56 11.93
N LYS A 330 -35.45 1.57 11.52
CA LYS A 330 -35.84 1.56 10.10
C LYS A 330 -35.46 2.84 9.36
N ALA A 331 -35.39 3.99 10.03
CA ALA A 331 -35.04 5.26 9.40
C ALA A 331 -33.52 5.52 9.37
N LEU A 332 -32.78 5.13 10.40
CA LEU A 332 -31.40 5.60 10.60
C LEU A 332 -30.35 4.50 10.56
N CYS A 333 -30.68 3.28 11.01
CA CYS A 333 -29.69 2.23 11.23
C CYS A 333 -29.72 1.16 10.14
N VAL A 334 -30.90 0.82 9.63
CA VAL A 334 -31.10 -0.32 8.75
C VAL A 334 -30.29 -0.19 7.46
N GLY A 335 -30.18 1.00 6.87
CA GLY A 335 -29.53 1.16 5.57
C GLY A 335 -28.02 0.91 5.62
N CYS A 336 -27.33 1.24 6.72
CA CYS A 336 -25.94 0.84 6.90
C CYS A 336 -25.81 -0.68 7.09
N HIS A 337 -26.66 -1.26 7.93
CA HIS A 337 -26.58 -2.68 8.30
C HIS A 337 -27.00 -3.62 7.17
N ALA A 338 -28.04 -3.29 6.44
CA ALA A 338 -28.57 -4.09 5.33
C ALA A 338 -27.55 -4.19 4.18
N VAL A 339 -26.71 -3.17 4.00
CA VAL A 339 -25.61 -3.18 3.03
C VAL A 339 -24.39 -3.94 3.59
N MET A 340 -23.97 -3.65 4.82
CA MET A 340 -22.73 -4.17 5.39
C MET A 340 -22.80 -5.63 5.85
N ASP A 341 -23.85 -6.02 6.59
CA ASP A 341 -23.93 -7.34 7.23
C ASP A 341 -23.89 -8.52 6.24
N PRO A 342 -24.52 -8.45 5.05
CA PRO A 342 -24.35 -9.47 4.02
C PRO A 342 -22.90 -9.70 3.60
N HIS A 343 -22.10 -8.64 3.45
CA HIS A 343 -20.70 -8.74 3.02
C HIS A 343 -19.80 -9.28 4.13
N VAL A 344 -20.01 -8.83 5.37
CA VAL A 344 -19.20 -9.23 6.54
C VAL A 344 -19.37 -10.71 6.89
N GLY A 345 -20.34 -11.40 6.28
CA GLY A 345 -20.41 -12.87 6.31
C GLY A 345 -19.10 -13.55 5.89
N ALA A 346 -18.42 -13.03 4.86
CA ALA A 346 -17.11 -13.52 4.39
C ALA A 346 -16.01 -13.56 5.47
N LEU A 347 -16.21 -12.81 6.56
CA LEU A 347 -15.27 -12.67 7.68
C LEU A 347 -15.66 -13.54 8.89
N ALA A 348 -16.61 -14.46 8.75
CA ALA A 348 -17.15 -15.25 9.85
C ALA A 348 -16.12 -16.13 10.57
N TYR A 349 -15.04 -16.49 9.89
CA TYR A 349 -13.97 -17.36 10.43
C TYR A 349 -12.75 -16.58 10.94
N TYR A 350 -12.77 -15.24 10.89
CA TYR A 350 -11.61 -14.40 11.20
C TYR A 350 -11.73 -13.71 12.57
N SER A 351 -10.66 -13.79 13.36
CA SER A 351 -10.47 -13.03 14.59
C SER A 351 -9.01 -12.57 14.72
N PHE A 352 -8.72 -11.72 15.71
CA PHE A 352 -7.37 -11.20 15.96
C PHE A 352 -6.95 -11.34 17.43
N PRO A 353 -6.82 -12.57 17.96
CA PRO A 353 -6.29 -12.77 19.29
C PRO A 353 -4.76 -12.60 19.30
N ASN A 354 -4.21 -12.14 20.44
CA ASN A 354 -2.78 -12.19 20.71
C ASN A 354 -1.88 -11.52 19.66
N GLY A 355 -2.38 -10.47 18.99
CA GLY A 355 -1.60 -9.69 18.02
C GLY A 355 -1.44 -10.32 16.64
N ALA A 356 -2.20 -11.38 16.32
CA ALA A 356 -2.14 -12.10 15.05
C ALA A 356 -3.53 -12.40 14.50
N ILE A 357 -3.68 -12.49 13.17
CA ILE A 357 -4.90 -13.02 12.57
C ILE A 357 -5.01 -14.51 12.87
N GLN A 358 -6.17 -14.91 13.40
CA GLN A 358 -6.58 -16.29 13.55
C GLN A 358 -7.74 -16.57 12.58
N TYR A 359 -7.57 -17.62 11.78
CA TYR A 359 -8.60 -18.15 10.88
C TYR A 359 -9.04 -19.54 11.36
N ASN A 360 -10.33 -19.70 11.62
CA ASN A 360 -10.93 -20.95 12.08
C ASN A 360 -11.74 -21.58 10.93
N GLN A 361 -11.07 -22.37 10.08
CA GLN A 361 -11.71 -22.95 8.89
C GLN A 361 -13.01 -23.68 9.24
N GLY A 362 -14.12 -23.25 8.65
CA GLY A 362 -15.44 -23.87 8.86
C GLY A 362 -16.07 -23.61 10.22
N VAL A 363 -15.46 -22.80 11.08
CA VAL A 363 -15.96 -22.53 12.44
C VAL A 363 -16.14 -21.04 12.64
N VAL A 364 -17.41 -20.61 12.73
CA VAL A 364 -17.77 -19.21 13.01
C VAL A 364 -17.17 -18.78 14.34
N VAL A 365 -16.40 -17.69 14.34
CA VAL A 365 -15.78 -17.17 15.57
C VAL A 365 -16.85 -16.66 16.53
N ALA A 366 -16.69 -16.96 17.83
CA ALA A 366 -17.72 -16.73 18.85
C ALA A 366 -18.28 -15.29 18.85
N LYS A 367 -17.42 -14.29 18.59
CA LYS A 367 -17.81 -12.88 18.57
C LYS A 367 -18.92 -12.57 17.57
N MET A 368 -19.07 -13.32 16.47
CA MET A 368 -20.08 -13.05 15.43
C MET A 368 -21.53 -13.23 15.92
N ASN A 369 -21.76 -14.15 16.87
CA ASN A 369 -23.10 -14.50 17.37
C ASN A 369 -23.25 -14.33 18.90
N HIS A 370 -22.24 -13.76 19.56
CA HIS A 370 -22.20 -13.62 21.01
C HIS A 370 -23.42 -12.85 21.56
N ASN A 371 -23.75 -11.71 20.94
CA ASN A 371 -24.90 -10.88 21.33
C ASN A 371 -26.17 -11.28 20.57
N ALA A 372 -27.32 -11.10 21.22
CA ALA A 372 -28.64 -11.47 20.69
C ALA A 372 -29.72 -10.44 21.06
N LEU A 373 -29.46 -9.16 20.78
CA LEU A 373 -30.39 -8.06 21.07
C LEU A 373 -31.74 -8.23 20.34
N PHE A 374 -31.73 -8.87 19.17
CA PHE A 374 -32.92 -9.22 18.42
C PHE A 374 -32.88 -10.71 18.03
N PRO A 375 -33.52 -11.61 18.81
CA PRO A 375 -33.42 -13.05 18.60
C PRO A 375 -33.84 -13.57 17.22
N LYS A 376 -34.73 -12.84 16.53
CA LYS A 376 -35.18 -13.15 15.16
C LYS A 376 -34.24 -12.63 14.05
N GLY A 377 -33.15 -11.96 14.41
CA GLY A 377 -32.17 -11.45 13.46
C GLY A 377 -31.31 -12.57 12.87
N PHE A 378 -30.55 -12.24 11.83
CA PHE A 378 -29.71 -13.23 11.15
C PHE A 378 -28.64 -13.81 12.09
N ILE A 379 -28.51 -15.14 12.06
CA ILE A 379 -27.45 -15.90 12.76
C ILE A 379 -26.39 -16.25 11.71
N THR A 380 -25.14 -15.87 11.94
CA THR A 380 -24.04 -16.23 11.03
C THR A 380 -23.69 -17.70 11.21
N GLN A 381 -23.90 -18.51 10.18
CA GLN A 381 -23.66 -19.97 10.21
C GLN A 381 -22.40 -20.38 9.45
N ASP A 382 -22.01 -19.60 8.45
CA ASP A 382 -20.88 -19.87 7.57
C ASP A 382 -20.25 -18.54 7.10
N ASP A 383 -19.30 -18.64 6.17
CA ASP A 383 -18.63 -17.52 5.52
C ASP A 383 -19.29 -17.07 4.20
N SER A 384 -20.57 -17.38 4.01
CA SER A 384 -21.31 -16.90 2.83
C SER A 384 -21.47 -15.38 2.88
N TRP A 385 -21.32 -14.74 1.73
CA TRP A 385 -21.59 -13.33 1.56
C TRP A 385 -22.55 -13.09 0.40
N LEU A 386 -23.31 -12.00 0.48
CA LEU A 386 -24.20 -11.52 -0.58
C LEU A 386 -23.90 -10.05 -0.85
N ASN A 387 -24.02 -9.63 -2.09
CA ASN A 387 -24.05 -8.24 -2.49
C ASN A 387 -25.49 -7.86 -2.86
N LEU A 388 -26.17 -7.22 -1.93
CA LEU A 388 -27.53 -6.70 -2.10
C LEU A 388 -27.56 -5.28 -2.66
N SER A 389 -26.40 -4.74 -3.05
CA SER A 389 -26.19 -3.35 -3.44
C SER A 389 -26.05 -3.17 -4.96
N ASN A 390 -26.48 -4.17 -5.74
CA ASN A 390 -26.56 -4.10 -7.20
C ASN A 390 -27.76 -3.28 -7.71
N GLN A 391 -28.64 -2.85 -6.81
CA GLN A 391 -29.77 -1.95 -7.09
C GLN A 391 -29.67 -0.72 -6.18
N GLY A 392 -30.47 0.31 -6.45
CA GLY A 392 -30.47 1.54 -5.66
C GLY A 392 -29.22 2.39 -5.89
N GLN A 393 -28.88 3.24 -4.92
CA GLN A 393 -27.81 4.23 -5.09
C GLN A 393 -26.41 3.58 -5.17
N ASN A 394 -26.23 2.44 -4.50
CA ASN A 394 -24.96 1.73 -4.44
C ASN A 394 -24.66 0.92 -5.72
N ALA A 395 -25.62 0.79 -6.65
CA ALA A 395 -25.39 0.17 -7.95
C ALA A 395 -24.32 0.92 -8.78
N THR A 396 -24.10 2.20 -8.47
CA THR A 396 -23.10 3.06 -9.11
C THR A 396 -21.65 2.59 -8.90
N PHE A 397 -21.40 1.71 -7.93
CA PHE A 397 -20.09 1.12 -7.72
C PHE A 397 -19.64 0.25 -8.91
N GLY A 398 -20.62 -0.30 -9.65
CA GLY A 398 -20.36 -1.22 -10.75
C GLY A 398 -19.75 -2.52 -10.25
N TRP A 399 -20.45 -3.23 -9.36
CA TRP A 399 -19.99 -4.40 -8.62
C TRP A 399 -19.57 -5.62 -9.46
N GLY A 400 -19.86 -5.62 -10.77
CA GLY A 400 -19.63 -6.77 -11.63
C GLY A 400 -20.74 -7.83 -11.53
N PRO A 401 -20.55 -9.00 -12.15
CA PRO A 401 -21.57 -10.04 -12.25
C PRO A 401 -21.71 -10.88 -10.99
N GLN A 402 -20.69 -10.93 -10.13
CA GLN A 402 -20.72 -11.73 -8.91
C GLN A 402 -21.54 -11.01 -7.83
N SER A 403 -22.62 -11.64 -7.37
CA SER A 403 -23.48 -11.10 -6.31
C SER A 403 -23.45 -11.92 -5.02
N GLU A 404 -22.74 -13.03 -5.00
CA GLU A 404 -22.63 -13.93 -3.86
C GLU A 404 -21.36 -14.78 -3.93
N GLY A 405 -21.00 -15.38 -2.80
CA GLY A 405 -19.88 -16.31 -2.72
C GLY A 405 -19.57 -16.72 -1.29
N ASN A 406 -18.42 -17.35 -1.12
CA ASN A 406 -17.91 -17.79 0.18
C ASN A 406 -16.50 -17.25 0.42
N GLY A 407 -16.25 -16.82 1.64
CA GLY A 407 -14.93 -16.44 2.11
C GLY A 407 -14.43 -15.08 1.61
N LEU A 408 -13.42 -14.58 2.32
CA LEU A 408 -12.88 -13.24 2.11
C LEU A 408 -12.22 -13.07 0.73
N THR A 409 -11.49 -14.08 0.24
CA THR A 409 -10.83 -14.02 -1.07
C THR A 409 -11.84 -13.79 -2.18
N SER A 410 -12.95 -14.54 -2.20
CA SER A 410 -14.00 -14.36 -3.21
C SER A 410 -14.66 -12.98 -3.10
N LEU A 411 -14.88 -12.47 -1.89
CA LEU A 411 -15.44 -11.14 -1.69
C LEU A 411 -14.47 -10.05 -2.18
N ALA A 412 -13.19 -10.19 -1.85
CA ALA A 412 -12.14 -9.28 -2.25
C ALA A 412 -11.90 -9.27 -3.77
N THR A 413 -12.09 -10.41 -4.44
CA THR A 413 -12.11 -10.49 -5.91
C THR A 413 -13.24 -9.62 -6.47
N MET A 414 -14.48 -9.77 -5.98
CA MET A 414 -15.59 -8.90 -6.41
C MET A 414 -15.27 -7.41 -6.17
N TYR A 415 -14.71 -7.05 -5.01
CA TYR A 415 -14.29 -5.68 -4.73
C TYR A 415 -13.23 -5.15 -5.71
N SER A 416 -12.29 -6.02 -6.11
CA SER A 416 -11.21 -5.66 -7.02
C SER A 416 -11.65 -5.38 -8.46
N GLU A 417 -12.86 -5.81 -8.82
CA GLU A 417 -13.41 -5.65 -10.18
C GLU A 417 -14.29 -4.41 -10.32
N THR A 418 -14.60 -3.73 -9.21
CA THR A 418 -15.51 -2.59 -9.26
C THR A 418 -14.86 -1.35 -9.89
N LYS A 419 -15.68 -0.59 -10.62
CA LYS A 419 -15.24 0.71 -11.19
C LYS A 419 -14.94 1.73 -10.09
N GLU A 420 -15.60 1.64 -8.95
CA GLU A 420 -15.38 2.58 -7.84
C GLU A 420 -14.01 2.41 -7.19
N PHE A 421 -13.49 1.18 -7.13
CA PHE A 421 -12.13 0.94 -6.66
C PHE A 421 -11.10 1.68 -7.52
N HIS A 422 -11.19 1.53 -8.84
CA HIS A 422 -10.23 2.15 -9.76
C HIS A 422 -10.29 3.68 -9.70
N LYS A 423 -11.51 4.25 -9.61
CA LYS A 423 -11.70 5.70 -9.42
C LYS A 423 -11.14 6.17 -8.08
N CYS A 424 -11.35 5.42 -7.00
CA CYS A 424 -10.82 5.78 -5.68
C CYS A 424 -9.30 5.79 -5.68
N MET A 425 -8.65 4.82 -6.33
CA MET A 425 -7.20 4.81 -6.49
C MET A 425 -6.71 6.07 -7.22
N ALA A 426 -7.31 6.41 -8.37
CA ALA A 426 -6.97 7.63 -9.11
C ALA A 426 -7.18 8.91 -8.27
N LYS A 427 -8.31 9.01 -7.56
CA LYS A 427 -8.61 10.14 -6.67
C LYS A 427 -7.59 10.27 -5.53
N THR A 428 -7.21 9.15 -4.92
CA THR A 428 -6.26 9.13 -3.80
C THR A 428 -4.85 9.48 -4.26
N VAL A 429 -4.41 8.98 -5.42
CA VAL A 429 -3.14 9.37 -6.02
C VAL A 429 -3.14 10.84 -6.38
N PHE A 430 -4.22 11.36 -7.00
CA PHE A 430 -4.39 12.78 -7.28
C PHE A 430 -4.22 13.65 -6.03
N LYS A 431 -4.93 13.32 -4.95
CA LYS A 431 -4.77 14.01 -3.67
C LYS A 431 -3.34 13.96 -3.14
N THR A 432 -2.66 12.84 -3.35
CA THR A 432 -1.31 12.59 -2.83
C THR A 432 -0.26 13.44 -3.54
N VAL A 433 -0.26 13.47 -4.88
CA VAL A 433 0.81 14.15 -5.66
C VAL A 433 0.43 15.56 -6.11
N CYS A 434 -0.86 15.86 -6.27
CA CYS A 434 -1.30 17.21 -6.61
C CYS A 434 -1.53 18.08 -5.37
N HIS A 435 -1.43 17.49 -4.18
CA HIS A 435 -1.60 18.14 -2.87
C HIS A 435 -2.91 18.92 -2.70
N ARG A 436 -3.98 18.47 -3.36
CA ARG A 436 -5.31 19.08 -3.33
C ARG A 436 -6.40 18.07 -3.69
N GLU A 437 -7.62 18.36 -3.27
CA GLU A 437 -8.80 17.59 -3.65
C GLU A 437 -9.31 18.00 -5.04
N ALA A 438 -9.97 17.07 -5.72
CA ALA A 438 -10.56 17.30 -7.05
C ALA A 438 -11.92 18.01 -6.94
N HIS A 439 -11.91 19.33 -6.77
CA HIS A 439 -13.13 20.13 -6.63
C HIS A 439 -13.62 20.74 -7.95
N SER A 440 -12.71 21.23 -8.81
CA SER A 440 -13.08 21.84 -10.08
C SER A 440 -13.50 20.80 -11.11
N ASP A 441 -14.28 21.20 -12.10
CA ASP A 441 -14.68 20.28 -13.18
C ASP A 441 -13.48 19.81 -14.00
N SER A 442 -12.44 20.65 -14.14
CA SER A 442 -11.16 20.23 -14.73
C SER A 442 -10.50 19.10 -13.93
N ASP A 443 -10.52 19.17 -12.60
CA ASP A 443 -9.93 18.12 -11.76
C ASP A 443 -10.75 16.85 -11.76
N LYS A 444 -12.08 16.95 -11.70
CA LYS A 444 -12.98 15.80 -11.79
C LYS A 444 -12.79 15.07 -13.11
N ASN A 445 -12.68 15.81 -14.22
CA ASN A 445 -12.41 15.26 -15.54
C ASN A 445 -11.02 14.62 -15.62
N LEU A 446 -10.00 15.24 -15.01
CA LEU A 446 -8.65 14.67 -14.94
C LEU A 446 -8.63 13.38 -14.12
N VAL A 447 -9.26 13.33 -12.94
CA VAL A 447 -9.35 12.10 -12.13
C VAL A 447 -10.07 10.99 -12.90
N LYS A 448 -11.14 11.32 -13.64
CA LYS A 448 -11.84 10.36 -14.50
C LYS A 448 -10.92 9.80 -15.59
N LEU A 449 -10.16 10.67 -16.26
CA LEU A 449 -9.18 10.25 -17.27
C LEU A 449 -8.08 9.38 -16.68
N LEU A 450 -7.53 9.76 -15.52
CA LEU A 450 -6.51 8.98 -14.81
C LEU A 450 -7.02 7.60 -14.41
N ALA A 451 -8.29 7.48 -13.99
CA ALA A 451 -8.90 6.20 -13.68
C ALA A 451 -9.02 5.30 -14.92
N LEU A 452 -9.41 5.86 -16.08
CA LEU A 452 -9.46 5.10 -17.34
C LEU A 452 -8.07 4.62 -17.76
N ASN A 453 -7.07 5.52 -17.76
CA ASN A 453 -5.70 5.17 -18.10
C ASN A 453 -5.13 4.12 -17.14
N TYR A 454 -5.49 4.18 -15.86
CA TYR A 454 -5.08 3.18 -14.87
C TYR A 454 -5.62 1.78 -15.19
N GLU A 455 -6.86 1.66 -15.69
CA GLU A 455 -7.41 0.40 -16.18
C GLU A 455 -6.65 -0.08 -17.43
N GLU A 456 -6.42 0.81 -18.41
CA GLU A 456 -5.68 0.52 -19.65
C GLU A 456 -4.22 0.11 -19.39
N ASP A 457 -3.58 0.72 -18.38
CA ASP A 457 -2.23 0.41 -17.93
C ASP A 457 -2.15 -0.86 -17.06
N ASN A 458 -3.20 -1.70 -17.10
CA ASN A 458 -3.30 -2.96 -16.35
C ASN A 458 -3.12 -2.75 -14.84
N PHE A 459 -3.74 -1.69 -14.31
CA PHE A 459 -3.73 -1.33 -12.89
C PHE A 459 -2.32 -1.07 -12.34
N ASN A 460 -1.41 -0.53 -13.16
CA ASN A 460 -0.06 -0.19 -12.71
C ASN A 460 -0.06 1.10 -11.89
N MET A 461 0.03 0.94 -10.57
CA MET A 461 0.00 2.06 -9.63
C MET A 461 1.19 3.02 -9.80
N LYS A 462 2.39 2.51 -10.14
CA LYS A 462 3.57 3.36 -10.36
C LYS A 462 3.34 4.32 -11.53
N LYS A 463 2.79 3.82 -12.63
CA LYS A 463 2.39 4.65 -13.78
C LYS A 463 1.31 5.66 -13.39
N LEU A 464 0.31 5.27 -12.60
CA LEU A 464 -0.71 6.20 -12.12
C LEU A 464 -0.10 7.38 -11.34
N PHE A 465 0.84 7.12 -10.42
CA PHE A 465 1.58 8.18 -9.72
C PHE A 465 2.32 9.12 -10.68
N MET A 466 3.09 8.57 -11.63
CA MET A 466 3.86 9.37 -12.58
C MET A 466 2.97 10.18 -13.55
N ASN A 467 1.93 9.57 -14.11
CA ASN A 467 0.98 10.25 -14.99
C ASN A 467 0.27 11.40 -14.27
N THR A 468 -0.12 11.16 -13.01
CA THR A 468 -0.80 12.17 -12.20
C THR A 468 0.15 13.32 -11.82
N SER A 469 1.41 13.05 -11.47
CA SER A 469 2.37 14.09 -11.13
C SER A 469 2.70 14.98 -12.34
N VAL A 470 2.85 14.38 -13.52
CA VAL A 470 3.03 15.13 -14.78
C VAL A 470 1.83 16.01 -15.10
N ALA A 471 0.60 15.52 -14.88
CA ALA A 471 -0.62 16.30 -15.11
C ALA A 471 -0.77 17.51 -14.15
N CYS A 472 -0.08 17.48 -13.00
CA CYS A 472 -0.18 18.50 -11.94
C CYS A 472 1.04 19.43 -11.84
N MET A 473 2.14 19.17 -12.56
CA MET A 473 3.38 19.94 -12.42
C MET A 473 3.28 21.40 -12.91
N GLY A 474 2.33 21.72 -13.79
CA GLY A 474 2.11 23.07 -14.33
C GLY A 474 0.94 23.85 -13.72
N LYS A 475 0.27 23.29 -12.69
CA LYS A 475 -0.94 23.87 -12.09
C LYS A 475 -0.73 24.44 -10.72
#